data_AF-A0A2E3UC68-F1
#
_entry.id   AF-A0A2E3UC68-F1
#
_cell.length_a   1.000
_cell.length_b   1.000
_cell.length_c   1.000
_cell.angle_alpha   90.00
_cell.angle_beta   90.00
_cell.angle_gamma   90.00
#
_symmetry.space_group_name_H-M   'P 1'
#
loop_
_entity.id
_entity.type
_entity.pdbx_description
1 polymer ?
#
loop_
_entity_poly.entity_id
_entity_poly.type
_entity_poly.pdbx_seq_one_letter_code
_entity_poly.pdbx_strand_id
1 'polypeptide(L)'
;MSNKVIVEDKADRFHQSQEKIQPPYALDPELCLYSPQDNLDSLTHPRIADWIAFVTERYMPDLPQEGRKVLLMLPCTATKPYPFSSEHQAINRRLYDEGFRPIARQPLAQELCARLGPDDPQELMDVSILSDGKGTYIHRAVISEPMALVPYETITGYEGKPSPSHAYDDPGLFEKRGNAVSPWRADSTAQQVGPGKWVWGANEKRAYVEMHNIMATLLARVMERIGGLYDARISWVAPGLTHRSFVLEKAARKDHGVTASKLCGTERLAFVGANDLLPPELRITCLPETADCTDAIERLARRLGTTPDRVGGAWSRGGANATPLALPELLDVLITRIHQPES
;
A
#
# COMPACT_ATOMS: atom_id res chain seq x y z
N MET A 1 -7.82 -8.67 22.45
CA MET A 1 -8.94 -9.53 21.99
C MET A 1 -8.75 -9.76 20.51
N SER A 2 -8.97 -10.98 20.00
CA SER A 2 -8.85 -11.26 18.57
C SER A 2 -10.03 -10.60 17.86
N ASN A 3 -9.82 -9.42 17.25
CA ASN A 3 -10.83 -8.76 16.42
C ASN A 3 -11.03 -9.58 15.15
N LYS A 4 -11.85 -10.63 15.24
CA LYS A 4 -12.28 -11.41 14.09
C LYS A 4 -13.10 -10.48 13.19
N VAL A 5 -12.70 -10.34 11.93
CA VAL A 5 -13.46 -9.58 10.94
C VAL A 5 -14.82 -10.24 10.77
N ILE A 6 -15.90 -9.47 10.91
CA ILE A 6 -17.28 -9.94 10.72
C ILE A 6 -17.59 -9.82 9.23
N VAL A 7 -18.01 -10.93 8.63
CA VAL A 7 -18.19 -11.07 7.19
C VAL A 7 -19.62 -11.44 6.82
N GLU A 8 -20.36 -11.98 7.78
CA GLU A 8 -21.74 -12.42 7.58
C GLU A 8 -22.75 -11.27 7.73
N ASP A 9 -22.45 -10.29 8.57
CA ASP A 9 -23.31 -9.13 8.85
C ASP A 9 -22.69 -7.84 8.28
N LYS A 10 -23.43 -7.19 7.37
CA LYS A 10 -22.97 -5.96 6.69
C LYS A 10 -22.91 -4.77 7.65
N ALA A 11 -23.83 -4.65 8.61
CA ALA A 11 -23.89 -3.54 9.55
C ALA A 11 -22.76 -3.63 10.58
N ASP A 12 -22.52 -4.81 11.14
CA ASP A 12 -21.41 -5.02 12.06
C ASP A 12 -20.06 -4.78 11.38
N ARG A 13 -19.93 -5.21 10.12
CA ARG A 13 -18.73 -4.96 9.33
C ARG A 13 -18.51 -3.47 9.08
N PHE A 14 -19.58 -2.72 8.82
CA PHE A 14 -19.52 -1.27 8.70
C PHE A 14 -18.98 -0.60 9.97
N HIS A 15 -19.44 -1.03 11.15
CA HIS A 15 -18.90 -0.52 12.42
C HIS A 15 -17.39 -0.83 12.56
N GLN A 16 -16.94 -2.04 12.22
CA GLN A 16 -15.50 -2.37 12.22
C GLN A 16 -14.68 -1.51 11.24
N SER A 17 -15.27 -1.13 10.11
CA SER A 17 -14.62 -0.25 9.14
C SER A 17 -14.47 1.17 9.67
N GLN A 18 -15.44 1.67 10.44
CA GLN A 18 -15.38 3.02 11.01
C GLN A 18 -14.18 3.18 11.98
N GLU A 19 -13.85 2.15 12.77
CA GLU A 19 -12.71 2.17 13.70
C GLU A 19 -11.35 2.39 13.01
N LYS A 20 -11.27 2.04 11.72
CA LYS A 20 -10.04 2.18 10.92
C LYS A 20 -9.80 3.61 10.47
N ILE A 21 -10.86 4.42 10.33
CA ILE A 21 -10.78 5.81 9.89
C ILE A 21 -10.63 6.71 11.10
N GLN A 22 -9.50 7.41 11.16
CA GLN A 22 -9.16 8.23 12.31
C GLN A 22 -9.80 9.61 12.21
N PRO A 23 -10.43 10.13 13.29
CA PRO A 23 -10.89 11.51 13.34
C PRO A 23 -9.76 12.51 13.04
N PRO A 24 -10.05 13.65 12.36
CA PRO A 24 -11.38 14.16 12.03
C PRO A 24 -12.00 13.58 10.74
N TYR A 25 -11.34 12.60 10.11
CA TYR A 25 -11.87 11.95 8.91
C TYR A 25 -12.97 10.94 9.27
N ALA A 26 -13.82 10.64 8.30
CA ALA A 26 -14.92 9.70 8.45
C ALA A 26 -14.97 8.74 7.25
N LEU A 27 -15.41 7.52 7.52
CA LEU A 27 -15.72 6.53 6.50
C LEU A 27 -16.89 7.01 5.65
N ASP A 28 -16.72 6.98 4.33
CA ASP A 28 -17.79 7.12 3.36
C ASP A 28 -18.53 5.77 3.26
N PRO A 29 -19.83 5.71 3.59
CA PRO A 29 -20.61 4.49 3.48
C PRO A 29 -20.67 3.89 2.07
N GLU A 30 -20.44 4.70 1.03
CA GLU A 30 -20.42 4.25 -0.36
C GLU A 30 -19.06 3.66 -0.77
N LEU A 31 -18.01 3.84 0.05
CA LEU A 31 -16.65 3.35 -0.21
C LEU A 31 -16.23 2.22 0.75
N CYS A 32 -17.17 1.34 1.07
CA CYS A 32 -16.96 0.13 1.87
C CYS A 32 -16.74 -1.09 0.96
N LEU A 33 -15.50 -1.31 0.54
CA LEU A 33 -15.11 -2.22 -0.54
C LEU A 33 -14.76 -3.60 0.00
N TYR A 34 -15.78 -4.37 0.34
CA TYR A 34 -15.66 -5.58 1.15
C TYR A 34 -15.27 -6.86 0.41
N SER A 35 -15.28 -6.83 -0.91
CA SER A 35 -14.91 -7.94 -1.78
C SER A 35 -14.20 -7.44 -3.05
N PRO A 36 -13.57 -8.35 -3.83
CA PRO A 36 -13.04 -7.98 -5.13
C PRO A 36 -14.07 -7.38 -6.09
N GLN A 37 -15.33 -7.82 -6.02
CA GLN A 37 -16.39 -7.25 -6.86
C GLN A 37 -16.77 -5.84 -6.40
N ASP A 38 -16.84 -5.57 -5.09
CA ASP A 38 -17.10 -4.21 -4.59
C ASP A 38 -16.00 -3.23 -5.04
N ASN A 39 -14.75 -3.71 -5.13
CA ASN A 39 -13.64 -2.94 -5.69
C ASN A 39 -13.85 -2.60 -7.18
N LEU A 40 -14.27 -3.56 -8.01
CA LEU A 40 -14.60 -3.29 -9.41
C LEU A 40 -15.75 -2.30 -9.55
N ASP A 41 -16.84 -2.53 -8.82
CA ASP A 41 -18.03 -1.67 -8.86
C ASP A 41 -17.65 -0.22 -8.50
N SER A 42 -16.72 -0.06 -7.53
CA SER A 42 -16.23 1.25 -7.10
C SER A 42 -15.50 2.05 -8.19
N LEU A 43 -14.98 1.42 -9.24
CA LEU A 43 -14.33 2.15 -10.34
C LEU A 43 -15.29 3.10 -11.06
N THR A 44 -16.60 2.82 -10.98
CA THR A 44 -17.67 3.68 -11.53
C THR A 44 -18.17 4.72 -10.53
N HIS A 45 -17.77 4.64 -9.26
CA HIS A 45 -18.15 5.60 -8.24
C HIS A 45 -17.57 6.99 -8.56
N PRO A 46 -18.36 8.08 -8.55
CA PRO A 46 -17.90 9.39 -9.02
C PRO A 46 -16.62 9.90 -8.37
N ARG A 47 -16.45 9.69 -7.05
CA ARG A 47 -15.22 10.08 -6.33
C ARG A 47 -13.99 9.28 -6.75
N ILE A 48 -14.15 7.99 -7.07
CA ILE A 48 -13.05 7.12 -7.49
C ILE A 48 -12.71 7.36 -8.96
N ALA A 49 -13.72 7.48 -9.83
CA ALA A 49 -13.52 7.81 -11.23
C ALA A 49 -12.81 9.17 -11.40
N ASP A 50 -13.23 10.20 -10.66
CA ASP A 50 -12.56 11.50 -10.68
C ASP A 50 -11.14 11.42 -10.13
N TRP A 51 -10.91 10.65 -9.06
CA TRP A 51 -9.57 10.40 -8.53
C TRP A 51 -8.66 9.72 -9.57
N ILE A 52 -9.15 8.67 -10.23
CA ILE A 52 -8.40 7.96 -11.27
C ILE A 52 -8.05 8.92 -12.41
N ALA A 53 -8.99 9.75 -12.87
CA ALA A 53 -8.72 10.77 -13.87
C ALA A 53 -7.69 11.80 -13.36
N PHE A 54 -7.79 12.24 -12.10
CA PHE A 54 -6.82 13.12 -11.48
C PHE A 54 -5.41 12.52 -11.53
N VAL A 55 -5.22 11.31 -10.98
CA VAL A 55 -3.87 10.72 -10.90
C VAL A 55 -3.33 10.26 -12.25
N THR A 56 -4.19 9.91 -13.22
CA THR A 56 -3.75 9.45 -14.56
C THR A 56 -3.65 10.54 -15.63
N GLU A 57 -4.22 11.73 -15.39
CA GLU A 57 -4.28 12.78 -16.42
C GLU A 57 -3.85 14.16 -15.93
N ARG A 58 -4.08 14.51 -14.66
CA ARG A 58 -3.95 15.89 -14.17
C ARG A 58 -2.84 16.10 -13.15
N TYR A 59 -2.59 15.10 -12.31
CA TYR A 59 -1.61 15.20 -11.25
C TYR A 59 -0.20 15.43 -11.81
N MET A 60 0.50 16.41 -11.25
CA MET A 60 1.89 16.69 -11.53
C MET A 60 2.58 17.03 -10.20
N PRO A 61 3.61 16.28 -9.79
CA PRO A 61 4.31 16.57 -8.55
C PRO A 61 5.09 17.89 -8.67
N ASP A 62 5.02 18.73 -7.64
CA ASP A 62 5.87 19.92 -7.54
C ASP A 62 7.23 19.53 -6.93
N LEU A 63 8.10 18.97 -7.77
CA LEU A 63 9.44 18.54 -7.37
C LEU A 63 10.42 19.71 -7.47
N PRO A 64 11.45 19.78 -6.59
CA PRO A 64 12.58 20.66 -6.79
C PRO A 64 13.18 20.50 -8.20
N GLN A 65 13.77 21.54 -8.79
CA GLN A 65 14.36 21.42 -10.13
C GLN A 65 15.67 20.62 -10.13
N GLU A 66 16.53 20.86 -9.14
CA GLU A 66 17.82 20.21 -9.00
C GLU A 66 17.78 19.08 -7.95
N GLY A 67 18.86 18.29 -7.90
CA GLY A 67 19.02 17.19 -6.96
C GLY A 67 18.26 15.91 -7.33
N ARG A 68 18.66 14.82 -6.67
CA ARG A 68 18.16 13.46 -6.93
C ARG A 68 16.77 13.26 -6.36
N LYS A 69 15.85 12.73 -7.15
CA LYS A 69 14.43 12.54 -6.82
C LYS A 69 14.11 11.06 -6.76
N VAL A 70 13.70 10.60 -5.58
CA VAL A 70 13.27 9.22 -5.34
C VAL A 70 11.76 9.21 -5.15
N LEU A 71 11.04 8.49 -6.01
CA LEU A 71 9.65 8.12 -5.76
C LEU A 71 9.63 6.87 -4.86
N LEU A 72 9.19 7.04 -3.61
CA LEU A 72 9.00 5.95 -2.66
C LEU A 72 7.50 5.60 -2.56
N MET A 73 7.15 4.48 -3.16
CA MET A 73 5.81 3.90 -3.14
C MET A 73 5.67 2.91 -1.98
N LEU A 74 4.70 3.16 -1.10
CA LEU A 74 4.38 2.35 0.08
C LEU A 74 3.04 1.63 -0.12
N PRO A 75 2.77 0.50 0.55
CA PRO A 75 1.45 -0.12 0.50
C PRO A 75 0.42 0.68 1.29
N CYS A 76 -0.85 0.57 0.91
CA CYS A 76 -1.92 1.08 1.75
C CYS A 76 -2.00 0.28 3.06
N THR A 77 -2.57 0.90 4.10
CA THR A 77 -2.78 0.31 5.41
C THR A 77 -4.25 0.35 5.81
N ALA A 78 -4.64 -0.54 6.72
CA ALA A 78 -6.01 -0.53 7.26
C ALA A 78 -6.35 0.81 7.89
N THR A 79 -5.47 1.34 8.75
CA THR A 79 -5.63 2.66 9.38
C THR A 79 -5.47 3.78 8.36
N LYS A 80 -6.40 4.74 8.38
CA LYS A 80 -6.42 5.91 7.52
C LYS A 80 -6.59 7.21 8.33
N PRO A 81 -5.92 8.31 7.96
CA PRO A 81 -4.99 8.45 6.83
C PRO A 81 -3.71 7.63 7.04
N TYR A 82 -3.13 7.14 5.94
CA TYR A 82 -2.04 6.15 6.00
C TYR A 82 -0.82 6.53 6.86
N PRO A 83 -0.36 7.81 6.90
CA PRO A 83 0.77 8.21 7.74
C PRO A 83 0.53 7.98 9.23
N PHE A 84 -0.73 7.81 9.63
CA PHE A 84 -1.09 7.49 11.01
C PHE A 84 -0.96 6.00 11.36
N SER A 85 -0.78 5.11 10.37
CA SER A 85 -0.55 3.69 10.64
C SER A 85 0.83 3.45 11.28
N SER A 86 0.95 2.41 12.12
CA SER A 86 2.23 2.06 12.75
C SER A 86 3.34 1.77 11.73
N GLU A 87 2.98 1.18 10.58
CA GLU A 87 3.93 0.92 9.49
C GLU A 87 4.48 2.20 8.88
N HIS A 88 3.60 3.14 8.50
CA HIS A 88 4.04 4.40 7.89
C HIS A 88 4.78 5.27 8.90
N GLN A 89 4.36 5.27 10.17
CA GLN A 89 5.09 5.95 11.24
C GLN A 89 6.51 5.39 11.41
N ALA A 90 6.69 4.07 11.38
CA ALA A 90 8.02 3.45 11.47
C ALA A 90 8.93 3.82 10.29
N ILE A 91 8.37 3.83 9.07
CA ILE A 91 9.10 4.25 7.86
C ILE A 91 9.45 5.75 7.95
N ASN A 92 8.49 6.61 8.26
CA ASN A 92 8.71 8.05 8.39
C ASN A 92 9.72 8.37 9.52
N ARG A 93 9.65 7.63 10.63
CA ARG A 93 10.61 7.68 11.73
C ARG A 93 12.00 7.38 11.21
N ARG A 94 12.18 6.29 10.47
CA ARG A 94 13.50 5.96 9.95
C ARG A 94 14.03 7.03 9.01
N LEU A 95 13.21 7.54 8.09
CA LEU A 95 13.61 8.63 7.21
C LEU A 95 14.03 9.87 8.01
N TYR A 96 13.26 10.23 9.05
CA TYR A 96 13.59 11.33 9.94
C TYR A 96 14.93 11.09 10.66
N ASP A 97 15.18 9.89 11.16
CA ASP A 97 16.42 9.56 11.88
C ASP A 97 17.64 9.63 10.95
N GLU A 98 17.48 9.36 9.65
CA GLU A 98 18.52 9.54 8.61
C GLU A 98 18.68 11.00 8.13
N GLY A 99 17.95 11.95 8.73
CA GLY A 99 18.08 13.38 8.45
C GLY A 99 17.10 13.93 7.41
N PHE A 100 16.18 13.13 6.88
CA PHE A 100 15.15 13.64 5.97
C PHE A 100 14.14 14.54 6.71
N ARG A 101 13.83 15.72 6.16
CA ARG A 101 12.88 16.70 6.73
C ARG A 101 11.94 17.23 5.65
N PRO A 102 10.67 17.57 6.00
CA PRO A 102 9.72 18.11 5.03
C PRO A 102 10.13 19.51 4.54
N ILE A 103 10.02 19.75 3.23
CA ILE A 103 10.42 21.03 2.63
C ILE A 103 9.30 22.09 2.65
N ALA A 104 8.03 21.68 2.53
CA ALA A 104 6.88 22.58 2.46
C ALA A 104 6.07 22.66 3.78
N ARG A 105 6.30 21.73 4.70
CA ARG A 105 5.63 21.61 6.00
C ARG A 105 4.10 21.59 5.90
N GLN A 106 3.58 20.48 5.38
CA GLN A 106 2.16 20.20 5.25
C GLN A 106 1.79 19.09 6.24
N PRO A 107 1.56 19.40 7.52
CA PRO A 107 1.14 18.41 8.50
C PRO A 107 -0.29 17.93 8.23
N LEU A 108 -0.59 16.70 8.67
CA LEU A 108 -1.97 16.25 8.85
C LEU A 108 -2.71 17.11 9.90
N ALA A 109 -4.01 16.86 10.05
CA ALA A 109 -4.86 17.52 11.04
C ALA A 109 -4.23 17.51 12.45
N GLN A 110 -4.30 18.64 13.16
CA GLN A 110 -3.64 18.85 14.45
C GLN A 110 -4.07 17.81 15.49
N GLU A 111 -5.32 17.35 15.44
CA GLU A 111 -5.86 16.31 16.32
C GLU A 111 -5.15 14.96 16.14
N LEU A 112 -4.70 14.64 14.93
CA LEU A 112 -3.88 13.44 14.68
C LEU A 112 -2.45 13.65 15.16
N CYS A 113 -1.87 14.80 14.87
CA CYS A 113 -0.52 15.15 15.30
C CYS A 113 -0.38 15.13 16.84
N ALA A 114 -1.42 15.57 17.56
CA ALA A 114 -1.48 15.55 19.04
C ALA A 114 -1.54 14.14 19.65
N ARG A 115 -1.80 13.10 18.85
CA ARG A 115 -1.85 11.69 19.30
C ARG A 115 -0.52 10.97 19.17
N LEU A 116 0.49 11.61 18.60
CA LEU A 116 1.87 11.14 18.63
C LEU A 116 2.38 11.05 20.08
N GLY A 117 3.37 10.19 20.32
CA GLY A 117 4.04 10.13 21.62
C GLY A 117 4.74 11.45 21.96
N PRO A 118 5.00 11.73 23.25
CA PRO A 118 5.61 12.99 23.68
C PRO A 118 7.01 13.24 23.05
N ASP A 119 7.72 12.16 22.73
CA ASP A 119 9.05 12.21 22.12
C ASP A 119 9.02 12.06 20.59
N ASP A 120 7.83 11.92 20.00
CA ASP A 120 7.68 11.75 18.55
C ASP A 120 7.67 13.13 17.85
N PRO A 121 8.63 13.42 16.94
CA PRO A 121 8.56 14.56 16.03
C PRO A 121 7.24 14.63 15.28
N GLN A 122 6.71 15.85 15.22
CA GLN A 122 5.48 16.16 14.51
C GLN A 122 5.63 15.94 12.99
N GLU A 123 6.87 16.03 12.48
CA GLU A 123 7.21 15.79 11.08
C GLU A 123 6.88 14.37 10.60
N LEU A 124 6.66 13.41 11.51
CA LEU A 124 6.18 12.08 11.12
C LEU A 124 4.80 12.11 10.45
N MET A 125 4.00 13.13 10.75
CA MET A 125 2.67 13.36 10.17
C MET A 125 2.69 14.37 9.03
N ASP A 126 3.88 14.76 8.55
CA ASP A 126 3.99 15.66 7.40
C ASP A 126 3.86 14.88 6.09
N VAL A 127 3.05 15.40 5.18
CA VAL A 127 2.79 14.78 3.87
C VAL A 127 3.60 15.41 2.72
N SER A 128 4.45 16.39 3.00
CA SER A 128 5.30 17.01 1.98
C SER A 128 6.39 16.06 1.49
N ILE A 129 7.01 16.46 0.37
CA ILE A 129 8.31 15.96 -0.07
C ILE A 129 9.34 16.16 1.06
N LEU A 130 10.21 15.17 1.25
CA LEU A 130 11.29 15.20 2.22
C LEU A 130 12.63 15.49 1.55
N SER A 131 13.55 16.17 2.23
CA SER A 131 14.94 16.38 1.80
C SER A 131 15.93 16.01 2.90
N ASP A 132 17.06 15.43 2.53
CA ASP A 132 18.21 15.18 3.42
C ASP A 132 19.13 16.40 3.61
N GLY A 133 18.83 17.52 2.93
CA GLY A 133 19.67 18.73 2.92
C GLY A 133 20.99 18.57 2.15
N LYS A 134 21.22 17.43 1.50
CA LYS A 134 22.43 17.09 0.73
C LYS A 134 22.15 16.90 -0.76
N GLY A 135 20.93 17.20 -1.20
CA GLY A 135 20.51 17.13 -2.60
C GLY A 135 19.72 15.87 -2.95
N THR A 136 19.27 15.08 -1.97
CA THR A 136 18.30 13.99 -2.20
C THR A 136 16.91 14.41 -1.73
N TYR A 137 15.89 14.09 -2.53
CA TYR A 137 14.49 14.32 -2.25
C TYR A 137 13.69 13.02 -2.31
N ILE A 138 12.85 12.78 -1.31
CA ILE A 138 11.93 11.65 -1.30
C ILE A 138 10.52 12.19 -1.49
N HIS A 139 9.94 11.80 -2.61
CA HIS A 139 8.52 11.97 -2.88
C HIS A 139 7.80 10.66 -2.54
N ARG A 140 6.89 10.70 -1.56
CA ARG A 140 6.21 9.51 -1.06
C ARG A 140 4.84 9.37 -1.72
N ALA A 141 4.48 8.15 -2.07
CA ALA A 141 3.15 7.81 -2.57
C ALA A 141 2.70 6.47 -2.02
N VAL A 142 1.39 6.20 -2.04
CA VAL A 142 0.79 4.95 -1.59
C VAL A 142 0.20 4.21 -2.79
N ILE A 143 0.60 2.97 -3.02
CA ILE A 143 -0.10 2.06 -3.93
C ILE A 143 -1.34 1.58 -3.19
N SER A 144 -2.52 1.74 -3.79
CA SER A 144 -3.77 1.43 -3.12
C SER A 144 -4.88 1.13 -4.11
N GLU A 145 -5.70 0.15 -3.82
CA GLU A 145 -6.97 -0.11 -4.49
C GLU A 145 -8.09 0.73 -3.85
N PRO A 146 -9.02 1.32 -4.62
CA PRO A 146 -9.11 1.34 -6.09
C PRO A 146 -8.38 2.52 -6.74
N MET A 147 -7.53 3.22 -5.99
CA MET A 147 -6.96 4.52 -6.35
C MET A 147 -5.70 4.45 -7.24
N ALA A 148 -5.13 3.26 -7.42
CA ALA A 148 -3.84 2.95 -8.04
C ALA A 148 -2.61 3.59 -7.36
N LEU A 149 -2.59 4.92 -7.24
CA LEU A 149 -1.53 5.70 -6.60
C LEU A 149 -2.15 6.85 -5.79
N VAL A 150 -1.62 7.09 -4.59
CA VAL A 150 -1.97 8.22 -3.73
C VAL A 150 -0.70 8.97 -3.32
N PRO A 151 -0.33 10.05 -4.03
CA PRO A 151 0.73 10.96 -3.60
C PRO A 151 0.47 11.47 -2.18
N TYR A 152 1.49 11.53 -1.34
CA TYR A 152 1.32 11.86 0.06
C TYR A 152 0.63 13.21 0.28
N GLU A 153 1.04 14.24 -0.46
CA GLU A 153 0.50 15.59 -0.40
C GLU A 153 -0.98 15.67 -0.78
N THR A 154 -1.52 14.60 -1.37
CA THR A 154 -2.93 14.47 -1.76
C THR A 154 -3.75 13.56 -0.84
N ILE A 155 -3.16 13.05 0.25
CA ILE A 155 -3.82 12.11 1.18
C ILE A 155 -5.06 12.71 1.84
N THR A 156 -5.08 14.02 2.07
CA THR A 156 -6.18 14.75 2.72
C THR A 156 -7.11 15.41 1.71
N GLY A 157 -6.58 15.88 0.58
CA GLY A 157 -7.35 16.52 -0.47
C GLY A 157 -6.58 16.73 -1.76
N TYR A 158 -7.31 16.97 -2.84
CA TYR A 158 -6.78 17.20 -4.19
C TYR A 158 -7.72 18.16 -4.92
N GLU A 159 -7.18 19.13 -5.67
CA GLU A 159 -7.98 20.11 -6.45
C GLU A 159 -9.13 20.77 -5.64
N GLY A 160 -8.90 21.04 -4.35
CA GLY A 160 -9.91 21.62 -3.44
C GLY A 160 -11.00 20.65 -2.96
N LYS A 161 -10.88 19.35 -3.26
CA LYS A 161 -11.82 18.28 -2.87
C LYS A 161 -11.20 17.36 -1.81
N PRO A 162 -12.02 16.71 -0.96
CA PRO A 162 -11.53 15.70 -0.02
C PRO A 162 -11.08 14.43 -0.75
N SER A 163 -9.92 13.91 -0.38
CA SER A 163 -9.38 12.70 -0.98
C SER A 163 -10.20 11.46 -0.59
N PRO A 164 -10.48 10.52 -1.52
CA PRO A 164 -11.08 9.26 -1.16
C PRO A 164 -10.17 8.41 -0.24
N SER A 165 -8.86 8.65 -0.22
CA SER A 165 -7.89 7.81 0.50
C SER A 165 -8.06 7.79 2.02
N HIS A 166 -8.66 8.83 2.60
CA HIS A 166 -8.92 8.89 4.04
C HIS A 166 -10.35 8.48 4.41
N ALA A 167 -11.17 8.02 3.46
CA ALA A 167 -12.61 7.84 3.65
C ALA A 167 -13.15 6.49 3.13
N TYR A 168 -12.30 5.53 2.78
CA TYR A 168 -12.74 4.22 2.29
C TYR A 168 -12.28 3.09 3.22
N ASP A 169 -12.90 1.92 3.15
CA ASP A 169 -12.36 0.69 3.72
C ASP A 169 -12.22 -0.38 2.65
N ASP A 170 -11.08 -1.06 2.69
CA ASP A 170 -10.79 -2.25 1.91
C ASP A 170 -10.04 -3.21 2.85
N PRO A 171 -10.57 -4.42 3.14
CA PRO A 171 -9.95 -5.39 4.03
C PRO A 171 -8.64 -6.00 3.47
N GLY A 172 -8.23 -5.60 2.26
CA GLY A 172 -7.16 -6.17 1.48
C GLY A 172 -7.62 -7.43 0.76
N LEU A 173 -7.31 -7.52 -0.53
CA LEU A 173 -7.76 -8.61 -1.40
C LEU A 173 -6.93 -9.89 -1.19
N PHE A 174 -7.17 -10.58 -0.07
CA PHE A 174 -6.47 -11.81 0.32
C PHE A 174 -7.38 -13.04 0.31
N GLU A 175 -7.27 -13.86 -0.73
CA GLU A 175 -8.05 -15.11 -0.90
C GLU A 175 -8.04 -16.01 0.34
N LYS A 176 -6.88 -16.17 0.98
CA LYS A 176 -6.68 -17.11 2.10
C LYS A 176 -7.05 -16.56 3.47
N ARG A 177 -7.30 -15.24 3.60
CA ARG A 177 -7.68 -14.61 4.88
C ARG A 177 -9.18 -14.70 5.14
N GLY A 178 -9.98 -14.86 4.09
CA GLY A 178 -11.44 -15.02 4.18
C GLY A 178 -12.19 -13.77 4.67
N ASN A 179 -11.53 -12.61 4.71
CA ASN A 179 -12.12 -11.34 5.11
C ASN A 179 -12.61 -10.51 3.91
N ALA A 180 -12.09 -10.74 2.70
CA ALA A 180 -12.47 -10.01 1.48
C ALA A 180 -13.59 -10.73 0.70
N VAL A 181 -14.73 -10.96 1.33
CA VAL A 181 -15.93 -11.51 0.67
C VAL A 181 -17.18 -10.77 1.12
N SER A 182 -18.22 -10.80 0.30
CA SER A 182 -19.50 -10.11 0.56
C SER A 182 -20.65 -11.10 0.33
N PRO A 183 -20.86 -12.09 1.22
CA PRO A 183 -21.80 -13.19 1.02
C PRO A 183 -23.26 -12.74 0.94
N TRP A 184 -23.57 -11.52 1.39
CA TRP A 184 -24.88 -10.89 1.24
C TRP A 184 -25.17 -10.41 -0.20
N ARG A 185 -24.18 -10.37 -1.10
CA ARG A 185 -24.42 -10.01 -2.50
C ARG A 185 -25.02 -11.20 -3.25
N ALA A 186 -25.99 -10.91 -4.13
CA ALA A 186 -26.67 -11.93 -4.92
C ALA A 186 -25.75 -12.66 -5.92
N ASP A 187 -24.68 -12.01 -6.37
CA ASP A 187 -23.68 -12.53 -7.31
C ASP A 187 -22.48 -13.19 -6.62
N SER A 188 -22.45 -13.23 -5.28
CA SER A 188 -21.31 -13.80 -4.55
C SER A 188 -21.25 -15.31 -4.76
N THR A 189 -20.05 -15.80 -5.07
CA THR A 189 -19.76 -17.23 -5.16
C THR A 189 -18.85 -17.72 -4.05
N ALA A 190 -18.53 -16.85 -3.10
CA ALA A 190 -17.71 -17.19 -1.95
C ALA A 190 -18.36 -18.31 -1.13
N GLN A 191 -17.53 -19.22 -0.61
CA GLN A 191 -18.01 -20.37 0.16
C GLN A 191 -17.47 -20.31 1.58
N GLN A 192 -18.33 -20.58 2.55
CA GLN A 192 -17.94 -20.76 3.93
C GLN A 192 -17.37 -22.18 4.09
N VAL A 193 -16.09 -22.28 4.45
CA VAL A 193 -15.37 -23.56 4.65
C VAL A 193 -15.19 -23.92 6.12
N GLY A 194 -15.69 -23.07 7.02
CA GLY A 194 -15.72 -23.27 8.46
C GLY A 194 -16.23 -22.02 9.18
N PRO A 195 -16.41 -22.05 10.52
CA PRO A 195 -17.00 -20.93 11.26
C PRO A 195 -16.26 -19.60 11.07
N GLY A 196 -16.85 -18.67 10.32
CA GLY A 196 -16.24 -17.39 9.93
C GLY A 196 -14.95 -17.52 9.13
N LYS A 197 -14.81 -18.62 8.37
CA LYS A 197 -13.72 -18.85 7.41
C LYS A 197 -14.34 -18.97 6.02
N TRP A 198 -13.98 -18.03 5.16
CA TRP A 198 -14.48 -17.94 3.80
C TRP A 198 -13.36 -18.12 2.79
N VAL A 199 -13.69 -18.66 1.62
CA VAL A 199 -12.80 -18.72 0.45
C VAL A 199 -13.51 -18.12 -0.75
N TRP A 200 -12.73 -17.52 -1.65
CA TRP A 200 -13.26 -16.96 -2.88
C TRP A 200 -13.79 -18.04 -3.83
N GLY A 201 -14.97 -17.80 -4.39
CA GLY A 201 -15.50 -18.57 -5.51
C GLY A 201 -14.98 -18.06 -6.85
N ALA A 202 -15.62 -18.50 -7.93
CA ALA A 202 -15.23 -18.14 -9.29
C ALA A 202 -15.39 -16.64 -9.58
N ASN A 203 -16.47 -16.01 -9.09
CA ASN A 203 -16.75 -14.60 -9.31
C ASN A 203 -15.75 -13.71 -8.57
N GLU A 204 -15.52 -13.93 -7.28
CA GLU A 204 -14.54 -13.16 -6.50
C GLU A 204 -13.13 -13.30 -7.09
N LYS A 205 -12.75 -14.50 -7.55
CA LYS A 205 -11.45 -14.71 -8.20
C LYS A 205 -11.33 -13.97 -9.53
N ARG A 206 -12.37 -13.99 -10.36
CA ARG A 206 -12.38 -13.26 -11.64
C ARG A 206 -12.31 -11.75 -11.39
N ALA A 207 -13.17 -11.24 -10.51
CA ALA A 207 -13.19 -9.83 -10.13
C ALA A 207 -11.83 -9.37 -9.56
N TYR A 208 -11.17 -10.23 -8.77
CA TYR A 208 -9.82 -9.95 -8.28
C TYR A 208 -8.79 -9.81 -9.40
N VAL A 209 -8.78 -10.71 -10.39
CA VAL A 209 -7.83 -10.63 -11.51
C VAL A 209 -8.09 -9.39 -12.36
N GLU A 210 -9.36 -9.08 -12.63
CA GLU A 210 -9.75 -7.90 -13.37
C GLU A 210 -9.33 -6.62 -12.65
N MET A 211 -9.71 -6.48 -11.37
CA MET A 211 -9.32 -5.33 -10.54
C MET A 211 -7.80 -5.18 -10.48
N HIS A 212 -7.09 -6.29 -10.28
CA HIS A 212 -5.63 -6.30 -10.24
C HIS A 212 -5.02 -5.75 -11.53
N ASN A 213 -5.48 -6.22 -12.69
CA ASN A 213 -4.94 -5.80 -13.97
C ASN A 213 -5.30 -4.34 -14.28
N ILE A 214 -6.46 -3.86 -13.84
CA ILE A 214 -6.82 -2.44 -13.91
C ILE A 214 -5.85 -1.61 -13.05
N MET A 215 -5.59 -2.00 -11.80
CA MET A 215 -4.64 -1.28 -10.93
C MET A 215 -3.23 -1.23 -11.51
N ALA A 216 -2.73 -2.34 -12.06
CA ALA A 216 -1.43 -2.38 -12.75
C ALA A 216 -1.39 -1.46 -13.97
N THR A 217 -2.46 -1.43 -14.77
CA THR A 217 -2.59 -0.55 -15.94
C THR A 217 -2.61 0.92 -15.55
N LEU A 218 -3.40 1.28 -14.53
CA LEU A 218 -3.47 2.65 -14.03
C LEU A 218 -2.11 3.09 -13.47
N LEU A 219 -1.44 2.25 -12.68
CA LEU A 219 -0.12 2.54 -12.15
C LEU A 219 0.92 2.76 -13.27
N ALA A 220 0.92 1.92 -14.31
CA ALA A 220 1.75 2.11 -15.49
C ALA A 220 1.45 3.45 -16.16
N ARG A 221 0.17 3.78 -16.39
CA ARG A 221 -0.23 5.07 -16.99
C ARG A 221 0.23 6.29 -16.19
N VAL A 222 0.23 6.20 -14.85
CA VAL A 222 0.81 7.27 -14.02
C VAL A 222 2.32 7.36 -14.24
N MET A 223 3.04 6.24 -14.21
CA MET A 223 4.49 6.21 -14.40
C MET A 223 4.94 6.66 -15.80
N GLU A 224 4.17 6.38 -16.86
CA GLU A 224 4.44 6.92 -18.20
C GLU A 224 4.45 8.46 -18.21
N ARG A 225 3.62 9.09 -17.38
CA ARG A 225 3.49 10.56 -17.33
C ARG A 225 4.54 11.21 -16.44
N ILE A 226 4.77 10.66 -15.25
CA ILE A 226 5.60 11.31 -14.22
C ILE A 226 6.86 10.53 -13.85
N GLY A 227 6.99 9.28 -14.29
CA GLY A 227 8.08 8.38 -13.89
C GLY A 227 9.47 8.88 -14.29
N GLY A 228 9.56 9.61 -15.42
CA GLY A 228 10.78 10.25 -15.90
C GLY A 228 11.21 11.49 -15.10
N LEU A 229 10.39 11.95 -14.14
CA LEU A 229 10.77 13.01 -13.21
C LEU A 229 11.61 12.50 -12.03
N TYR A 230 11.79 11.18 -11.91
CA TYR A 230 12.50 10.56 -10.80
C TYR A 230 13.76 9.85 -11.29
N ASP A 231 14.84 10.00 -10.52
CA ASP A 231 16.06 9.23 -10.71
C ASP A 231 15.94 7.81 -10.15
N ALA A 232 14.97 7.57 -9.26
CA ALA A 232 14.66 6.22 -8.77
C ALA A 232 13.17 6.05 -8.45
N ARG A 233 12.63 4.88 -8.80
CA ARG A 233 11.23 4.49 -8.51
C ARG A 233 11.22 3.22 -7.67
N ILE A 234 10.96 3.36 -6.37
CA ILE A 234 11.01 2.26 -5.41
C ILE A 234 9.60 1.92 -4.94
N SER A 235 9.18 0.67 -5.15
CA SER A 235 8.01 0.09 -4.49
C SER A 235 8.46 -0.68 -3.26
N TRP A 236 8.35 -0.09 -2.07
CA TRP A 236 8.68 -0.71 -0.78
C TRP A 236 7.47 -1.46 -0.23
N VAL A 237 7.29 -2.72 -0.64
CA VAL A 237 6.11 -3.54 -0.38
C VAL A 237 6.50 -4.95 0.08
N ALA A 238 5.96 -5.38 1.22
CA ALA A 238 6.29 -6.67 1.81
C ALA A 238 5.94 -7.85 0.88
N PRO A 239 6.72 -8.95 0.93
CA PRO A 239 6.35 -10.19 0.28
C PRO A 239 4.93 -10.63 0.67
N GLY A 240 4.15 -11.04 -0.32
CA GLY A 240 2.78 -11.53 -0.12
C GLY A 240 1.68 -10.47 -0.06
N LEU A 241 2.00 -9.18 -0.17
CA LEU A 241 0.98 -8.13 -0.36
C LEU A 241 0.59 -7.99 -1.84
N THR A 242 -0.70 -7.78 -2.11
CA THR A 242 -1.23 -7.57 -3.48
C THR A 242 -0.60 -6.38 -4.19
N HIS A 243 -0.30 -5.28 -3.48
CA HIS A 243 0.41 -4.13 -4.05
C HIS A 243 1.70 -4.52 -4.79
N ARG A 244 2.40 -5.56 -4.32
CA ARG A 244 3.63 -6.06 -4.93
C ARG A 244 3.35 -6.65 -6.31
N SER A 245 2.25 -7.39 -6.44
CA SER A 245 1.89 -8.04 -7.69
C SER A 245 1.38 -7.07 -8.75
N PHE A 246 0.91 -5.87 -8.38
CA PHE A 246 0.61 -4.80 -9.33
C PHE A 246 1.85 -4.25 -10.01
N VAL A 247 3.02 -4.33 -9.37
CA VAL A 247 4.25 -3.77 -9.92
C VAL A 247 4.98 -4.78 -10.81
N LEU A 248 5.12 -6.02 -10.32
CA LEU A 248 6.00 -7.02 -10.92
C LEU A 248 5.60 -7.44 -12.33
N GLU A 249 6.59 -7.42 -13.22
CA GLU A 249 6.50 -8.07 -14.52
C GLU A 249 6.45 -9.61 -14.39
N LYS A 250 5.90 -10.27 -15.40
CA LYS A 250 5.72 -11.73 -15.45
C LYS A 250 7.01 -12.51 -15.17
N ALA A 251 8.15 -12.06 -15.68
CA ALA A 251 9.43 -12.73 -15.51
C ALA A 251 9.92 -12.74 -14.06
N ALA A 252 9.70 -11.65 -13.32
CA ALA A 252 10.17 -11.48 -11.93
C ALA A 252 9.26 -12.16 -10.89
N ARG A 253 8.02 -12.52 -11.25
CA ARG A 253 7.03 -13.05 -10.30
C ARG A 253 7.51 -14.29 -9.55
N LYS A 254 8.18 -15.22 -10.24
CA LYS A 254 8.68 -16.46 -9.63
C LYS A 254 9.68 -16.17 -8.50
N ASP A 255 10.62 -15.27 -8.74
CA ASP A 255 11.71 -14.95 -7.80
C ASP A 255 11.21 -14.20 -6.56
N HIS A 256 10.05 -13.57 -6.69
CA HIS A 256 9.32 -12.92 -5.58
C HIS A 256 8.23 -13.79 -4.95
N GLY A 257 8.09 -15.05 -5.36
CA GLY A 257 7.05 -15.95 -4.84
C GLY A 257 5.61 -15.51 -5.15
N VAL A 258 5.41 -14.73 -6.21
CA VAL A 258 4.11 -14.20 -6.64
C VAL A 258 3.53 -15.08 -7.76
N THR A 259 2.24 -15.39 -7.69
CA THR A 259 1.57 -16.16 -8.74
C THR A 259 1.40 -15.35 -10.02
N ALA A 260 1.62 -15.96 -11.19
CA ALA A 260 1.44 -15.31 -12.50
C ALA A 260 0.02 -15.44 -13.08
N SER A 261 -0.82 -16.31 -12.52
CA SER A 261 -2.20 -16.51 -12.96
C SER A 261 -3.07 -17.02 -11.82
N LYS A 262 -4.38 -16.96 -12.00
CA LYS A 262 -5.38 -17.52 -11.09
C LYS A 262 -6.39 -18.38 -11.85
N LEU A 263 -6.79 -19.49 -11.23
CA LEU A 263 -7.85 -20.35 -11.75
C LEU A 263 -9.21 -19.83 -11.26
N CYS A 264 -10.04 -19.37 -12.18
CA CYS A 264 -11.35 -18.75 -11.97
C CYS A 264 -12.43 -19.67 -12.56
N GLY A 265 -12.92 -20.62 -11.74
CA GLY A 265 -13.76 -21.71 -12.24
C GLY A 265 -12.92 -22.66 -13.11
N THR A 266 -13.25 -22.79 -14.39
CA THR A 266 -12.52 -23.61 -15.36
C THR A 266 -11.45 -22.85 -16.14
N GLU A 267 -11.42 -21.51 -16.03
CA GLU A 267 -10.55 -20.64 -16.80
C GLU A 267 -9.34 -20.19 -16.00
N ARG A 268 -8.17 -20.09 -16.64
CA ARG A 268 -6.96 -19.55 -16.01
C ARG A 268 -6.68 -18.14 -16.54
N LEU A 269 -6.87 -17.13 -15.70
CA LEU A 269 -6.64 -15.73 -16.04
C LEU A 269 -5.25 -15.29 -15.58
N ALA A 270 -4.55 -14.53 -16.42
CA ALA A 270 -3.20 -14.04 -16.15
C ALA A 270 -3.23 -12.72 -15.34
N PHE A 271 -2.23 -12.55 -14.48
CA PHE A 271 -1.94 -11.27 -13.87
C PHE A 271 -0.97 -10.47 -14.75
N VAL A 272 -1.24 -9.18 -14.89
CA VAL A 272 -0.37 -8.18 -15.53
C VAL A 272 0.13 -7.24 -14.45
N GLY A 273 1.43 -6.96 -14.41
CA GLY A 273 2.00 -5.90 -13.57
C GLY A 273 2.36 -4.66 -14.37
N ALA A 274 2.55 -3.53 -13.70
CA ALA A 274 2.91 -2.26 -14.32
C ALA A 274 4.22 -2.39 -15.11
N ASN A 275 5.21 -3.14 -14.60
CA ASN A 275 6.47 -3.37 -15.31
C ASN A 275 6.33 -4.27 -16.56
N ASP A 276 5.20 -4.97 -16.76
CA ASP A 276 4.90 -5.63 -18.05
C ASP A 276 4.53 -4.61 -19.12
N LEU A 277 4.05 -3.43 -18.72
CA LEU A 277 3.52 -2.38 -19.60
C LEU A 277 4.51 -1.23 -19.78
N LEU A 278 5.38 -1.00 -18.80
CA LEU A 278 6.35 0.10 -18.80
C LEU A 278 7.61 -0.22 -19.63
N PRO A 279 8.17 0.78 -20.33
CA PRO A 279 9.48 0.63 -20.94
C PRO A 279 10.56 0.51 -19.84
N PRO A 280 11.71 -0.14 -20.14
CA PRO A 280 12.74 -0.44 -19.14
C PRO A 280 13.15 0.74 -18.25
N GLU A 281 13.29 1.93 -18.83
CA GLU A 281 13.72 3.17 -18.17
C GLU A 281 12.70 3.73 -17.16
N LEU A 282 11.42 3.34 -17.25
CA LEU A 282 10.37 3.77 -16.33
C LEU A 282 9.99 2.68 -15.32
N ARG A 283 10.63 1.52 -15.38
CA ARG A 283 10.31 0.40 -14.47
C ARG A 283 10.48 0.80 -13.01
N ILE A 284 9.63 0.19 -12.20
CA ILE A 284 9.60 0.36 -10.76
C ILE A 284 10.39 -0.78 -10.12
N THR A 285 11.39 -0.44 -9.30
CA THR A 285 12.17 -1.41 -8.53
C THR A 285 11.35 -1.89 -7.33
N CYS A 286 11.08 -3.19 -7.26
CA CYS A 286 10.21 -3.76 -6.24
C CYS A 286 11.02 -4.35 -5.07
N LEU A 287 10.98 -3.68 -3.92
CA LEU A 287 11.75 -3.96 -2.71
C LEU A 287 10.84 -4.27 -1.50
N PRO A 288 11.35 -4.93 -0.46
CA PRO A 288 12.64 -5.62 -0.39
C PRO A 288 12.68 -6.85 -1.31
N GLU A 289 13.87 -7.25 -1.77
CA GLU A 289 14.08 -8.51 -2.49
C GLU A 289 14.04 -9.72 -1.55
N THR A 290 13.99 -10.93 -2.11
CA THR A 290 14.00 -12.17 -1.34
C THR A 290 15.27 -12.30 -0.50
N ALA A 291 16.43 -11.93 -1.05
CA ALA A 291 17.71 -11.94 -0.33
C ALA A 291 17.72 -10.94 0.83
N ASP A 292 17.20 -9.72 0.63
CA ASP A 292 17.05 -8.71 1.68
C ASP A 292 16.19 -9.25 2.84
N CYS A 293 15.11 -9.98 2.51
CA CYS A 293 14.23 -10.59 3.51
C CYS A 293 14.93 -11.70 4.30
N THR A 294 15.71 -12.56 3.62
CA THR A 294 16.49 -13.62 4.27
C THR A 294 17.52 -13.04 5.24
N ASP A 295 18.30 -12.04 4.82
CA ASP A 295 19.26 -11.36 5.69
C ASP A 295 18.57 -10.68 6.89
N ALA A 296 17.46 -9.99 6.65
CA ALA A 296 16.71 -9.33 7.70
C ALA A 296 16.16 -10.30 8.76
N ILE A 297 15.72 -11.50 8.35
CA ILE A 297 15.30 -12.57 9.27
C ILE A 297 16.48 -13.03 10.14
N GLU A 298 17.69 -13.18 9.58
CA GLU A 298 18.88 -13.55 10.34
C GLU A 298 19.31 -12.46 11.34
N ARG A 299 19.26 -11.18 10.93
CA ARG A 299 19.53 -10.05 11.83
C ARG A 299 18.49 -9.93 12.93
N LEU A 300 17.21 -10.15 12.62
CA LEU A 300 16.14 -10.19 13.61
C LEU A 300 16.35 -11.32 14.63
N ALA A 301 16.71 -12.52 14.16
CA ALA A 301 17.00 -13.66 15.03
C ALA A 301 18.14 -13.36 16.00
N ARG A 302 19.23 -12.75 15.51
CA ARG A 302 20.35 -12.30 16.35
C ARG A 302 19.90 -11.27 17.38
N ARG A 303 19.16 -10.23 16.98
CA ARG A 303 18.66 -9.19 17.90
C ARG A 303 17.76 -9.75 18.99
N LEU A 304 16.96 -10.77 18.67
CA LEU A 304 16.05 -11.42 19.61
C LEU A 304 16.70 -12.58 20.39
N GLY A 305 17.99 -12.88 20.17
CA GLY A 305 18.68 -13.97 20.84
C GLY A 305 18.10 -15.35 20.54
N THR A 306 17.61 -15.58 19.32
CA THR A 306 16.95 -16.82 18.89
C THR A 306 17.43 -17.26 17.49
N THR A 307 16.82 -18.29 16.93
CA THR A 307 17.12 -18.81 15.58
C THR A 307 16.14 -18.28 14.52
N PRO A 308 16.54 -18.22 13.23
CA PRO A 308 15.67 -17.80 12.12
C PRO A 308 14.31 -18.50 12.09
N ASP A 309 14.26 -19.82 12.33
CA ASP A 309 13.02 -20.59 12.31
C ASP A 309 12.02 -20.18 13.40
N ARG A 310 12.49 -19.49 14.45
CA ARG A 310 11.69 -19.10 15.61
C ARG A 310 11.22 -17.64 15.55
N VAL A 311 11.65 -16.84 14.57
CA VAL A 311 11.24 -15.42 14.47
C VAL A 311 9.99 -15.19 13.63
N GLY A 312 9.41 -16.21 12.99
CA GLY A 312 8.28 -16.04 12.07
C GLY A 312 7.11 -15.23 12.64
N GLY A 313 6.79 -15.40 13.92
CA GLY A 313 5.77 -14.60 14.60
C GLY A 313 6.14 -13.11 14.73
N ALA A 314 7.38 -12.80 15.09
CA ALA A 314 7.87 -11.41 15.18
C ALA A 314 7.96 -10.77 13.80
N TRP A 315 8.48 -11.51 12.82
CA TRP A 315 8.54 -11.12 11.42
C TRP A 315 7.16 -10.71 10.90
N SER A 316 6.18 -11.63 10.99
CA SER A 316 4.83 -11.42 10.47
C SER A 316 4.09 -10.23 11.08
N ARG A 317 4.48 -9.77 12.28
CA ARG A 317 3.83 -8.68 13.01
C ARG A 317 4.54 -7.34 12.91
N GLY A 318 5.71 -7.26 12.26
CA GLY A 318 6.44 -6.02 12.01
C GLY A 318 6.89 -5.20 13.23
N GLY A 319 6.48 -5.59 14.44
CA GLY A 319 6.30 -4.67 15.56
C GLY A 319 4.97 -3.89 15.44
N ALA A 320 4.27 -3.70 16.57
CA ALA A 320 3.06 -2.85 16.65
C ALA A 320 1.96 -3.13 15.59
N ASN A 321 1.74 -4.40 15.24
CA ASN A 321 0.76 -4.85 14.23
C ASN A 321 0.99 -4.32 12.81
N ALA A 322 2.24 -4.00 12.45
CA ALA A 322 2.66 -3.66 11.09
C ALA A 322 3.05 -4.92 10.28
N THR A 323 3.38 -4.76 8.99
CA THR A 323 4.07 -5.80 8.23
C THR A 323 5.59 -5.75 8.51
N PRO A 324 6.38 -6.74 8.04
CA PRO A 324 7.84 -6.72 8.23
C PRO A 324 8.54 -5.43 7.77
N LEU A 325 7.92 -4.61 6.91
CA LEU A 325 8.49 -3.35 6.41
C LEU A 325 8.83 -2.34 7.51
N ALA A 326 8.17 -2.44 8.67
CA ALA A 326 8.41 -1.59 9.83
C ALA A 326 9.59 -2.05 10.70
N LEU A 327 10.18 -3.22 10.41
CA LEU A 327 11.28 -3.74 11.20
C LEU A 327 12.57 -2.96 10.92
N PRO A 328 13.37 -2.64 11.96
CA PRO A 328 14.66 -1.97 11.79
C PRO A 328 15.55 -2.63 10.74
N GLU A 329 15.52 -3.97 10.68
CA GLU A 329 16.33 -4.73 9.74
C GLU A 329 16.00 -4.40 8.29
N LEU A 330 14.71 -4.40 7.91
CA LEU A 330 14.33 -4.04 6.55
C LEU A 330 14.43 -2.52 6.31
N LEU A 331 14.21 -1.70 7.33
CA LEU A 331 14.38 -0.26 7.22
C LEU A 331 15.83 0.14 6.88
N ASP A 332 16.84 -0.58 7.40
CA ASP A 332 18.25 -0.38 6.98
C ASP A 332 18.45 -0.62 5.47
N VAL A 333 17.77 -1.62 4.91
CA VAL A 333 17.81 -1.93 3.47
C VAL A 333 17.18 -0.81 2.68
N LEU A 334 16.01 -0.31 3.12
CA LEU A 334 15.34 0.82 2.47
C LEU A 334 16.26 2.04 2.38
N ILE A 335 16.89 2.42 3.48
CA ILE A 335 17.81 3.57 3.52
C ILE A 335 19.01 3.37 2.59
N THR A 336 19.59 2.18 2.61
CA THR A 336 20.70 1.83 1.72
C THR A 336 20.27 2.02 0.25
N ARG A 337 19.10 1.50 -0.13
CA ARG A 337 18.57 1.59 -1.50
C ARG A 337 18.18 3.02 -1.89
N ILE A 338 17.68 3.82 -0.94
CA ILE A 338 17.41 5.24 -1.15
C ILE A 338 18.71 5.97 -1.51
N HIS A 339 19.85 5.68 -0.88
CA HIS A 339 21.11 6.37 -1.16
C HIS A 339 21.91 5.81 -2.36
N GLN A 340 21.54 4.65 -2.90
CA GLN A 340 22.21 4.07 -4.06
C GLN A 340 21.88 4.85 -5.35
N PRO A 341 22.89 5.31 -6.12
CA PRO A 341 22.67 5.78 -7.49
C PRO A 341 22.12 4.63 -8.36
N GLU A 342 21.16 4.90 -9.25
CA GLU A 342 20.82 3.91 -10.29
C GLU A 342 22.05 3.75 -11.21
N SER A 343 22.41 2.50 -11.52
CA SER A 343 23.60 2.13 -12.31
C SER A 343 23.37 2.24 -13.81
#